data_AF-A0A3B8XZ69-F1
#
_entry.id   AF-A0A3B8XZ69-F1
#
_cell.length_a   1.000
_cell.length_b   1.000
_cell.length_c   1.000
_cell.angle_alpha   90.00
_cell.angle_beta   90.00
_cell.angle_gamma   90.00
#
_symmetry.space_group_name_H-M   'P 1'
#
loop_
_entity.id
_entity.type
_entity.pdbx_description
1 polymer ?
#
loop_
_entity_poly.entity_id
_entity_poly.type
_entity_poly.pdbx_seq_one_letter_code
_entity_poly.pdbx_strand_id
1 'polypeptide(L)'
;MSRDRWLIIFLAYIIGLLATGVWGFPNAHPKVEQWLLVIVSLGLIPFGIAWFLKKWWRRCPSNKFWLGVSLVAILGAVYFQFRVPQPAANDISKIFAQNSYYQLVTVSGDILSDVRLTSNERQKFWLKARYVTINKPDNSIEKKVNGKLYVTIPLGIKNELYPGQKITISG
;
A
#
# COMPACT_ATOMS: atom_id res chain seq x y z
N MET A 1 27.79 -1.97 26.93
CA MET A 1 26.90 -2.93 26.25
C MET A 1 27.70 -3.58 25.13
N SER A 2 27.83 -4.92 25.06
CA SER A 2 28.73 -5.58 24.10
C SER A 2 28.20 -5.49 22.66
N ARG A 3 29.11 -5.51 21.67
CA ARG A 3 28.81 -5.44 20.22
C ARG A 3 27.73 -6.45 19.80
N ASP A 4 27.78 -7.65 20.38
CA ASP A 4 26.86 -8.74 20.04
C ASP A 4 25.41 -8.44 20.44
N ARG A 5 25.19 -7.70 21.54
CA ARG A 5 23.83 -7.31 21.97
C ARG A 5 23.19 -6.31 21.01
N TRP A 6 23.98 -5.42 20.42
CA TRP A 6 23.50 -4.48 19.40
C TRP A 6 23.12 -5.20 18.11
N LEU A 7 23.92 -6.17 17.67
CA LEU A 7 23.60 -7.00 16.51
C LEU A 7 22.27 -7.73 16.68
N ILE A 8 22.00 -8.29 17.87
CA ILE A 8 20.73 -8.98 18.15
C ILE A 8 19.53 -8.01 18.06
N ILE A 9 19.66 -6.80 18.61
CA ILE A 9 18.58 -5.80 18.54
C ILE A 9 18.31 -5.37 17.09
N PHE A 10 19.38 -5.14 16.31
CA PHE A 10 19.23 -4.76 14.90
C PHE A 10 18.58 -5.87 14.07
N LEU A 11 18.99 -7.11 14.29
CA LEU A 11 18.42 -8.27 13.62
C LEU A 11 16.95 -8.48 14.01
N ALA A 12 16.58 -8.20 15.26
CA ALA A 12 15.19 -8.21 15.71
C ALA A 12 14.33 -7.17 15.00
N TYR A 13 14.85 -5.97 14.79
CA TYR A 13 14.17 -4.94 14.00
C TYR A 13 13.95 -5.38 12.55
N ILE A 14 14.97 -5.97 11.90
CA ILE A 14 14.83 -6.52 10.53
C ILE A 14 13.78 -7.63 10.49
N ILE A 15 13.79 -8.55 11.44
CA ILE A 15 12.79 -9.62 11.54
C ILE A 15 11.38 -9.02 11.71
N GLY A 16 11.23 -7.98 12.54
CA GLY A 16 9.98 -7.25 12.71
C GLY A 16 9.46 -6.64 11.40
N LEU A 17 10.35 -6.06 10.59
CA LEU A 17 9.99 -5.55 9.26
C LEU A 17 9.63 -6.68 8.29
N LEU A 18 10.35 -7.81 8.29
CA LEU A 18 10.04 -8.92 7.40
C LEU A 18 8.71 -9.60 7.75
N ALA A 19 8.34 -9.62 9.04
CA ALA A 19 7.10 -10.20 9.52
C ALA A 19 5.85 -9.50 8.93
N THR A 20 5.95 -8.22 8.51
CA THR A 20 4.82 -7.52 7.87
C THR A 20 4.47 -8.10 6.49
N GLY A 21 5.33 -8.93 5.90
CA GLY A 21 5.05 -9.67 4.67
C GLY A 21 3.91 -10.68 4.80
N VAL A 22 3.62 -11.16 6.02
CA VAL A 22 2.53 -12.12 6.30
C VAL A 22 1.16 -11.54 5.94
N TRP A 23 1.02 -10.21 5.89
CA TRP A 23 -0.25 -9.53 5.60
C TRP A 23 -0.58 -9.45 4.10
N GLY A 24 0.37 -9.77 3.22
CA GLY A 24 0.34 -9.46 1.79
C GLY A 24 0.72 -8.01 1.56
N PHE A 25 1.84 -7.75 0.88
CA PHE A 25 2.31 -6.38 0.67
C PHE A 25 1.66 -5.75 -0.58
N PRO A 26 1.08 -4.53 -0.52
CA PRO A 26 0.76 -3.71 0.66
C PRO A 26 -0.70 -3.92 1.14
N ASN A 27 -0.89 -4.36 2.38
CA ASN A 27 -2.21 -4.47 3.02
C ASN A 27 -2.47 -3.27 3.93
N ALA A 28 -3.40 -2.41 3.52
CA ALA A 28 -3.73 -1.17 4.23
C ALA A 28 -4.39 -1.42 5.60
N HIS A 29 -5.20 -2.47 5.69
CA HIS A 29 -5.98 -2.81 6.88
C HIS A 29 -5.83 -4.30 7.18
N PRO A 30 -4.66 -4.73 7.70
CA PRO A 30 -4.49 -6.09 8.18
C PRO A 30 -5.58 -6.43 9.19
N LYS A 31 -6.17 -7.61 9.05
CA LYS A 31 -7.20 -8.09 9.96
C LYS A 31 -6.63 -8.24 11.37
N VAL A 32 -7.48 -8.17 12.39
CA VAL A 32 -7.06 -8.36 13.79
C VAL A 32 -6.36 -9.71 13.98
N GLU A 33 -6.83 -10.76 13.30
CA GLU A 33 -6.20 -12.09 13.30
C GLU A 33 -4.74 -12.06 12.82
N GLN A 34 -4.47 -11.29 11.78
CA GLN A 34 -3.14 -11.14 11.20
C GLN A 34 -2.19 -10.36 12.12
N TRP A 35 -2.72 -9.35 12.82
CA TRP A 35 -1.99 -8.64 13.87
C TRP A 35 -1.65 -9.56 15.04
N LEU A 36 -2.63 -10.33 15.52
CA LEU A 36 -2.43 -11.28 16.60
C LEU A 36 -1.36 -12.30 16.24
N LEU A 37 -1.39 -12.86 15.02
CA LEU A 37 -0.36 -13.80 14.56
C LEU A 37 1.04 -13.19 14.63
N VAL A 38 1.23 -11.96 14.10
CA VAL A 38 2.54 -11.30 14.12
C VAL A 38 3.01 -10.96 15.53
N ILE A 39 2.15 -10.42 16.39
CA ILE A 39 2.52 -10.07 17.76
C ILE A 39 2.84 -11.33 18.59
N VAL A 40 2.01 -12.37 18.47
CA VAL A 40 2.21 -13.64 19.19
C VAL A 40 3.48 -14.34 18.72
N SER A 41 3.73 -14.39 17.41
CA SER A 41 4.95 -14.99 16.87
C SER A 41 6.21 -14.23 17.29
N LEU A 42 6.22 -12.89 17.17
CA LEU A 42 7.36 -12.06 17.60
C LEU A 42 7.54 -12.04 19.13
N GLY A 43 6.49 -12.33 19.90
CA GLY A 43 6.56 -12.50 21.35
C GLY A 43 7.08 -13.88 21.77
N LEU A 44 6.53 -14.95 21.21
CA LEU A 44 6.82 -16.33 21.63
C LEU A 44 8.13 -16.87 21.06
N ILE A 45 8.47 -16.55 19.80
CA ILE A 45 9.66 -17.09 19.14
C ILE A 45 10.95 -16.69 19.90
N PRO A 46 11.17 -15.41 20.27
CA PRO A 46 12.38 -15.03 21.01
C PRO A 46 12.42 -15.65 22.41
N PHE A 47 11.27 -15.87 23.05
CA PHE A 47 11.19 -16.57 24.34
C PHE A 47 11.55 -18.06 24.23
N GLY A 48 11.03 -18.74 23.20
CA GLY A 48 11.38 -20.14 22.93
C GLY A 48 12.87 -20.30 22.63
N ILE A 49 13.43 -19.38 21.83
CA ILE A 49 14.86 -19.31 21.54
C ILE A 49 15.65 -19.05 22.83
N ALA A 50 15.22 -18.13 23.70
CA ALA A 50 15.89 -17.86 24.96
C ALA A 50 15.92 -19.09 25.87
N TRP A 51 14.82 -19.84 25.97
CA TRP A 51 14.73 -21.05 26.77
C TRP A 51 15.62 -22.18 26.21
N PHE A 52 15.59 -22.39 24.89
CA PHE A 52 16.42 -23.38 24.22
C PHE A 52 17.91 -23.04 24.30
N LEU A 53 18.29 -21.79 24.04
CA LEU A 53 19.67 -21.32 24.15
C LEU A 53 20.17 -21.31 25.59
N LYS A 54 19.31 -21.06 26.59
CA LYS A 54 19.72 -21.17 28.00
C LYS A 54 20.11 -22.61 28.37
N LYS A 55 19.47 -23.61 27.75
CA LYS A 55 19.80 -25.03 27.95
C LYS A 55 21.16 -25.41 27.33
N TRP A 56 21.53 -24.83 26.20
CA TRP A 56 22.79 -25.13 25.50
C TRP A 56 23.93 -24.12 25.72
N TRP A 57 23.63 -22.91 26.20
CA TRP A 57 24.57 -21.80 26.27
C TRP A 57 24.53 -21.08 27.62
N ARG A 58 25.53 -21.35 28.46
CA ARG A 58 25.63 -20.83 29.84
C ARG A 58 25.78 -19.30 29.93
N ARG A 59 26.17 -18.62 28.84
CA ARG A 59 26.31 -17.15 28.77
C ARG A 59 25.11 -16.44 28.13
N CYS A 60 23.94 -17.09 28.09
CA CYS A 60 22.74 -16.50 27.50
C CYS A 60 22.35 -15.17 28.20
N PRO A 61 22.00 -14.13 27.43
CA PRO A 61 21.50 -12.87 28.00
C PRO A 61 20.26 -13.08 28.88
N SER A 62 20.08 -12.20 29.88
CA SER A 62 18.94 -12.25 30.82
C SER A 62 17.59 -12.23 30.10
N ASN A 63 16.55 -12.84 30.70
CA ASN A 63 15.18 -12.82 30.17
C ASN A 63 14.67 -11.40 29.86
N LYS A 64 15.09 -10.39 30.66
CA LYS A 64 14.75 -8.97 30.43
C LYS A 64 15.27 -8.44 29.08
N PHE A 65 16.42 -8.95 28.62
CA PHE A 65 16.97 -8.58 27.32
C PHE A 65 16.13 -9.14 26.17
N TRP A 66 15.71 -10.40 26.26
CA TRP A 66 14.83 -11.02 25.27
C TRP A 66 13.45 -10.36 25.18
N LEU A 67 12.91 -9.88 26.31
CA LEU A 67 11.72 -9.02 26.30
C LEU A 67 11.94 -7.73 25.48
N GLY A 68 13.10 -7.09 25.63
CA GLY A 68 13.48 -5.92 24.83
C GLY A 68 13.59 -6.24 23.34
N VAL A 69 14.15 -7.40 22.99
CA VAL A 69 14.26 -7.89 21.60
C VAL A 69 12.88 -8.07 20.96
N SER A 70 11.94 -8.75 21.66
CA SER A 70 10.56 -8.89 21.19
C SER A 70 9.86 -7.54 21.02
N LEU A 71 10.05 -6.63 21.97
CA LEU A 71 9.46 -5.29 21.89
C LEU A 71 9.97 -4.52 20.67
N VAL A 72 11.27 -4.56 20.41
CA VAL A 72 11.87 -3.91 19.24
C VAL A 72 11.35 -4.50 17.92
N ALA A 73 11.19 -5.82 17.84
CA ALA A 73 10.63 -6.47 16.66
C ALA A 73 9.17 -6.04 16.41
N ILE A 74 8.34 -6.01 17.47
CA ILE A 74 6.95 -5.54 17.39
C ILE A 74 6.89 -4.07 16.96
N LEU A 75 7.74 -3.21 17.54
CA LEU A 75 7.83 -1.81 17.16
C LEU A 75 8.25 -1.64 15.69
N GLY A 76 9.14 -2.50 15.18
CA GLY A 76 9.50 -2.53 13.76
C GLY A 76 8.29 -2.79 12.85
N ALA A 77 7.46 -3.78 13.19
CA ALA A 77 6.25 -4.10 12.45
C ALA A 77 5.22 -2.94 12.49
N VAL A 78 5.00 -2.33 13.66
CA VAL A 78 4.09 -1.18 13.84
C VAL A 78 4.59 0.04 13.08
N TYR A 79 5.89 0.32 13.17
CA TYR A 79 6.52 1.44 12.49
C TYR A 79 6.35 1.35 10.98
N PHE A 80 6.52 0.16 10.42
CA PHE A 80 6.31 -0.06 8.99
C PHE A 80 4.87 0.26 8.58
N GLN A 81 3.88 -0.26 9.31
CA GLN A 81 2.48 -0.01 8.98
C GLN A 81 2.11 1.47 9.03
N PHE A 82 2.72 2.23 9.94
CA PHE A 82 2.51 3.68 10.04
C PHE A 82 3.19 4.47 8.92
N ARG A 83 4.32 3.99 8.39
CA ARG A 83 5.13 4.73 7.41
C ARG A 83 4.82 4.41 5.96
N VAL A 84 4.16 3.29 5.67
CA VAL A 84 3.77 2.93 4.30
C VAL A 84 2.70 3.90 3.81
N PRO A 85 2.92 4.63 2.69
CA PRO A 85 1.90 5.49 2.11
C PRO A 85 0.76 4.62 1.58
N GLN A 86 -0.47 4.98 1.93
CA GLN A 86 -1.66 4.22 1.52
C GLN A 86 -2.56 5.06 0.61
N PRO A 87 -3.14 4.45 -0.44
CA PRO A 87 -4.14 5.12 -1.26
C PRO A 87 -5.39 5.42 -0.42
N ALA A 88 -5.98 6.59 -0.66
CA ALA A 88 -7.18 7.04 0.05
C ALA A 88 -8.34 6.04 -0.07
N ALA A 89 -9.32 6.11 0.82
CA ALA A 89 -10.49 5.21 0.80
C ALA A 89 -11.27 5.30 -0.52
N ASN A 90 -11.31 6.49 -1.11
CA ASN A 90 -11.97 6.79 -2.38
C ASN A 90 -11.00 6.84 -3.58
N ASP A 91 -9.83 6.20 -3.46
CA ASP A 91 -8.85 6.18 -4.55
C ASP A 91 -9.38 5.40 -5.77
N ILE A 92 -9.24 5.98 -6.95
CA ILE A 92 -9.69 5.37 -8.20
C ILE A 92 -9.05 4.00 -8.48
N SER A 93 -7.83 3.76 -7.99
CA SER A 93 -7.15 2.46 -8.12
C SER A 93 -7.91 1.31 -7.46
N LYS A 94 -8.70 1.59 -6.40
CA LYS A 94 -9.47 0.57 -5.69
C LYS A 94 -10.71 0.12 -6.46
N ILE A 95 -11.20 0.93 -7.41
CA ILE A 95 -12.40 0.59 -8.20
C ILE A 95 -12.12 -0.59 -9.14
N PHE A 96 -10.91 -0.65 -9.69
CA PHE A 96 -10.55 -1.64 -10.70
C PHE A 96 -9.87 -2.88 -10.11
N ALA A 97 -9.56 -2.89 -8.81
CA ALA A 97 -8.90 -4.00 -8.14
C ALA A 97 -9.76 -5.28 -8.04
N GLN A 98 -11.08 -5.17 -8.16
CA GLN A 98 -12.02 -6.30 -8.12
C GLN A 98 -12.56 -6.58 -9.54
N ASN A 99 -11.91 -7.50 -10.26
CA ASN A 99 -12.43 -8.21 -11.45
C ASN A 99 -13.15 -7.37 -12.54
N SER A 100 -12.64 -6.18 -12.86
CA SER A 100 -13.32 -5.26 -13.80
C SER A 100 -12.50 -5.03 -15.07
N TYR A 101 -12.12 -6.11 -15.77
CA TYR A 101 -11.30 -6.03 -16.99
C TYR A 101 -12.07 -5.55 -18.25
N TYR A 102 -13.41 -5.51 -18.21
CA TYR A 102 -14.24 -5.25 -19.41
C TYR A 102 -15.43 -4.32 -19.16
N GLN A 103 -15.37 -3.48 -18.13
CA GLN A 103 -16.48 -2.58 -17.83
C GLN A 103 -16.27 -1.23 -18.51
N LEU A 104 -17.27 -0.79 -19.29
CA LEU A 104 -17.29 0.56 -19.84
C LEU A 104 -17.41 1.55 -18.69
N VAL A 105 -16.42 2.42 -18.52
CA VAL A 105 -16.39 3.38 -17.43
C VAL A 105 -16.29 4.79 -17.98
N THR A 106 -17.11 5.68 -17.43
CA THR A 106 -17.04 7.10 -17.72
C THR A 106 -16.41 7.81 -16.53
N VAL A 107 -15.28 8.49 -16.75
CA VAL A 107 -14.54 9.23 -15.72
C VAL A 107 -14.63 10.72 -15.98
N SER A 108 -15.01 11.47 -14.96
CA SER A 108 -15.11 12.94 -14.99
C SER A 108 -14.09 13.56 -14.03
N GLY A 109 -13.38 14.58 -14.49
CA GLY A 109 -12.29 15.18 -13.74
C GLY A 109 -11.73 16.47 -14.33
N ASP A 110 -10.69 17.01 -13.72
CA ASP A 110 -9.97 18.19 -14.24
C ASP A 110 -8.62 17.78 -14.82
N ILE A 111 -8.20 18.43 -15.92
CA ILE A 111 -6.86 18.27 -16.47
C ILE A 111 -5.84 18.92 -15.52
N LEU A 112 -4.81 18.18 -15.10
CA LEU A 112 -3.77 18.66 -14.18
C LEU A 112 -2.53 19.19 -14.90
N SER A 113 -2.23 18.68 -16.09
CA SER A 113 -0.99 18.96 -16.79
C SER A 113 -1.26 19.50 -18.19
N ASP A 114 -0.29 20.20 -18.75
CA ASP A 114 -0.31 20.55 -20.18
C ASP A 114 -0.46 19.30 -21.04
N VAL A 115 -1.24 19.45 -22.10
CA VAL A 115 -1.53 18.36 -23.03
C VAL A 115 -0.35 18.20 -23.97
N ARG A 116 0.24 17.01 -23.96
CA ARG A 116 1.40 16.68 -24.79
C ARG A 116 0.99 15.72 -25.88
N LEU A 117 1.65 15.80 -27.03
CA LEU A 117 1.49 14.82 -28.10
C LEU A 117 2.41 13.61 -27.87
N THR A 118 1.94 12.43 -28.26
CA THR A 118 2.75 11.22 -28.42
C THR A 118 3.32 11.15 -29.83
N SER A 119 4.24 10.21 -30.07
CA SER A 119 4.80 9.96 -31.42
C SER A 119 3.75 9.59 -32.47
N ASN A 120 2.60 9.04 -32.03
CA ASN A 120 1.53 8.57 -32.91
C ASN A 120 0.37 9.58 -32.95
N GLU A 121 0.66 10.87 -32.76
CA GLU A 121 -0.34 11.94 -32.79
C GLU A 121 -1.53 11.65 -31.86
N ARG A 122 -1.25 11.23 -30.62
CA ARG A 122 -2.27 11.12 -29.56
C ARG A 122 -2.00 12.17 -28.49
N GLN A 123 -3.05 12.70 -27.89
CA GLN A 123 -2.95 13.61 -26.77
C GLN A 123 -2.80 12.81 -25.47
N LYS A 124 -1.80 13.13 -24.66
CA LYS A 124 -1.55 12.56 -23.33
C LYS A 124 -1.55 13.65 -22.27
N PHE A 125 -2.18 13.37 -21.13
CA PHE A 125 -2.21 14.28 -19.99
C PHE A 125 -2.59 13.56 -18.70
N TRP A 126 -2.33 14.21 -17.57
CA TRP A 126 -2.80 13.77 -16.26
C TRP A 126 -4.18 14.35 -15.97
N LEU A 127 -5.14 13.49 -15.63
CA LEU A 127 -6.49 13.86 -15.20
C LEU A 127 -6.63 13.64 -13.69
N LYS A 128 -7.14 14.63 -12.96
CA LYS A 128 -7.61 14.44 -11.58
C LYS A 128 -9.03 13.90 -11.61
N ALA A 129 -9.20 12.61 -11.35
CA ALA A 129 -10.52 11.99 -11.32
C ALA A 129 -11.32 12.50 -10.10
N ARG A 130 -12.57 12.92 -10.34
CA ARG A 130 -13.52 13.33 -9.29
C ARG A 130 -14.73 12.41 -9.21
N TYR A 131 -15.20 11.93 -10.35
CA TYR A 131 -16.36 11.06 -10.45
C TYR A 131 -16.09 9.94 -11.44
N VAL A 132 -16.59 8.76 -11.12
CA VAL A 132 -16.53 7.57 -11.96
C VAL A 132 -17.93 6.99 -12.06
N THR A 133 -18.45 6.92 -13.26
CA THR A 133 -19.71 6.26 -13.59
C THR A 133 -19.40 4.90 -14.17
N ILE A 134 -19.82 3.87 -13.44
CA ILE A 134 -19.67 2.48 -13.85
C ILE A 134 -20.93 2.10 -14.61
N ASN A 135 -20.83 1.97 -15.93
CA ASN A 135 -21.98 1.61 -16.77
C ASN A 135 -22.20 0.09 -16.66
N LYS A 136 -23.38 -0.30 -16.18
CA LYS A 136 -23.90 -1.68 -16.26
C LYS A 136 -25.17 -1.66 -17.11
N PRO A 137 -25.52 -2.79 -17.77
CA PRO A 137 -26.69 -2.87 -18.66
C PRO A 137 -27.98 -2.35 -18.03
N ASP A 138 -28.18 -2.60 -16.73
CA ASP A 138 -29.42 -2.29 -16.03
C ASP A 138 -29.32 -1.12 -15.03
N ASN A 139 -28.12 -0.67 -14.65
CA ASN A 139 -27.97 0.41 -13.66
C ASN A 139 -26.59 1.08 -13.68
N SER A 140 -26.53 2.38 -13.96
CA SER A 140 -25.30 3.17 -13.89
C SER A 140 -25.04 3.62 -12.45
N ILE A 141 -23.88 3.25 -11.89
CA ILE A 141 -23.50 3.65 -10.53
C ILE A 141 -22.44 4.74 -10.61
N GLU A 142 -22.78 5.95 -10.17
CA GLU A 142 -21.82 7.05 -10.01
C GLU A 142 -21.17 6.97 -8.62
N LYS A 143 -19.84 7.08 -8.59
CA LYS A 143 -19.05 7.15 -7.36
C LYS A 143 -18.14 8.36 -7.38
N LYS A 144 -18.08 9.06 -6.25
CA LYS A 144 -17.08 10.11 -6.02
C LYS A 144 -15.73 9.47 -5.72
N VAL A 145 -14.72 9.87 -6.46
CA VAL A 145 -13.37 9.30 -6.39
C VAL A 145 -12.33 10.39 -6.24
N ASN A 146 -11.13 9.98 -5.88
CA ASN A 146 -9.94 10.82 -5.90
C ASN A 146 -8.79 10.04 -6.54
N GLY A 147 -7.83 10.76 -7.12
CA GLY A 147 -6.67 10.14 -7.75
C GLY A 147 -6.31 10.82 -9.06
N LYS A 148 -5.17 10.39 -9.61
CA LYS A 148 -4.66 10.86 -10.89
C LYS A 148 -4.73 9.72 -11.90
N LEU A 149 -5.30 9.98 -13.06
CA LEU A 149 -5.28 9.08 -14.20
C LEU A 149 -4.35 9.61 -15.27
N TYR A 150 -3.58 8.72 -15.86
CA TYR A 150 -2.81 9.03 -17.06
C TYR A 150 -3.65 8.65 -18.27
N VAL A 151 -4.11 9.65 -19.02
CA VAL A 151 -5.06 9.45 -20.11
C VAL A 151 -4.35 9.67 -21.43
N THR A 152 -4.65 8.83 -22.43
CA THR A 152 -4.23 9.01 -23.82
C THR A 152 -5.45 8.91 -24.73
N ILE A 153 -5.73 9.97 -25.51
CA ILE A 153 -6.87 10.06 -26.43
C ILE A 153 -6.40 10.38 -27.86
N PRO A 154 -7.14 9.95 -28.90
CA PRO A 154 -6.81 10.29 -30.28
C PRO A 154 -6.99 11.80 -30.56
N LEU A 155 -6.12 12.37 -31.40
CA LEU A 155 -6.12 13.80 -31.76
C LEU A 155 -7.35 14.27 -32.54
N GLY A 156 -8.16 13.35 -33.07
CA GLY A 156 -9.35 13.66 -33.87
C GLY A 156 -10.47 14.40 -33.13
N ILE A 157 -10.34 14.64 -31.82
CA ILE A 157 -11.27 15.44 -31.04
C ILE A 157 -10.91 16.91 -31.24
N LYS A 158 -11.75 17.67 -31.96
CA LYS A 158 -11.59 19.11 -32.28
C LYS A 158 -11.55 20.07 -31.08
N ASN A 159 -11.39 19.57 -29.86
CA ASN A 159 -11.33 20.41 -28.67
C ASN A 159 -9.87 20.64 -28.29
N GLU A 160 -9.45 21.89 -28.29
CA GLU A 160 -8.23 22.29 -27.60
C GLU A 160 -8.42 22.02 -26.10
N LEU A 161 -7.49 21.26 -25.53
CA LEU A 161 -7.55 20.82 -24.15
C LEU A 161 -6.52 21.60 -23.33
N TYR A 162 -6.96 22.17 -22.21
CA TYR A 162 -6.13 23.03 -21.37
C TYR A 162 -6.12 22.58 -19.91
N PRO A 163 -5.04 22.86 -19.15
CA PRO A 163 -5.00 22.62 -17.71
C PRO A 163 -6.16 23.33 -16.98
N GLY A 164 -6.74 22.65 -15.99
CA GLY A 164 -7.88 23.15 -15.21
C GLY A 164 -9.25 22.91 -15.87
N GLN A 165 -9.30 22.47 -17.12
CA GLN A 165 -10.55 22.16 -17.80
C GLN A 165 -11.19 20.90 -17.23
N LYS A 166 -12.50 20.95 -17.00
CA LYS A 166 -13.32 19.79 -16.65
C LYS A 166 -13.65 19.00 -17.90
N ILE A 167 -13.32 17.73 -17.90
CA ILE A 167 -13.64 16.82 -19.00
C ILE A 167 -14.22 15.51 -18.48
N THR A 168 -14.98 14.87 -19.37
CA THR A 168 -15.58 13.56 -19.17
C THR A 168 -15.08 12.65 -20.26
N ILE A 169 -14.49 11.51 -19.89
CA ILE A 169 -13.90 10.54 -20.80
C ILE A 169 -14.62 9.21 -20.58
N SER A 170 -15.00 8.55 -21.66
CA SER A 170 -15.62 7.21 -21.61
C SER A 170 -14.76 6.22 -22.38
N GLY A 171 -14.57 5.02 -21.82
CA GLY A 171 -13.78 3.96 -22.45
C GLY A 171 -13.66 2.70 -21.61
#